data_AF-A0A7X2NTB1-F1
#
_entry.id   AF-A0A7X2NTB1-F1
#
_cell.length_a   1.000
_cell.length_b   1.000
_cell.length_c   1.000
_cell.angle_alpha   90.00
_cell.angle_beta   90.00
_cell.angle_gamma   90.00
#
_symmetry.space_group_name_H-M   'P 1'
#
loop_
_entity.id
_entity.type
_entity.pdbx_description
1 polymer ?
#
loop_
_entity_poly.entity_id
_entity_poly.type
_entity_poly.pdbx_seq_one_letter_code
_entity_poly.pdbx_strand_id
1 'polypeptide(L)'
;MDWKAMLPGFDEKYAKVKIRPHKKFGGKVYEVIYGAVDEAQNPVMASEEKEDGHGRWYGIECDGTFTMFSWKHPACEGGALEYGTEFKDDALDQLENGIDAKQELCREAEAAVNSNAADAEAKLADLKAKYDAMHDFGTPKEKESNERFAKACEQFGVRAEAAKANAAEKQKLVDKAAELKESTKWKDTQQAFRDLQDSWEQIGSAGAQDDDLWQAFSSARREFNDRRRAYFDNLDTVRAEAKQKKEALIEEAKKVAANVTSYKAAADQMNQLMDSWKAAGSAGHDTDEELWKGFNEARQVFYDARRKFFDEREAARKASVAAKKSLIAEAKELTSKGDYSKEITERMKQLDKEWKAAGYCGKEEGDKLWNEFKTAKEAFWDGKHSDSQKRFQDALARKEAKIEETRSEINSLQVKSFETEDYDRIHSLERQIEAKKALMENLKQDVEELKKKIEPADESSDSEEN
;
A
#
# COMPACT_ATOMS: atom_id res chain seq x y z
N MET A 1 -84.04 -40.31 14.48
CA MET A 1 -85.44 -40.71 14.74
C MET A 1 -86.33 -39.59 14.27
N ASP A 2 -87.43 -39.90 13.58
CA ASP A 2 -88.43 -38.90 13.18
C ASP A 2 -89.08 -38.32 14.45
N TRP A 3 -89.19 -37.00 14.56
CA TRP A 3 -89.85 -36.34 15.69
C TRP A 3 -91.30 -36.81 15.85
N LYS A 4 -91.94 -37.26 14.76
CA LYS A 4 -93.27 -37.88 14.78
C LYS A 4 -93.35 -39.11 15.69
N ALA A 5 -92.25 -39.87 15.82
CA ALA A 5 -92.17 -41.05 16.69
C ALA A 5 -91.88 -40.70 18.16
N MET A 6 -91.48 -39.45 18.44
CA MET A 6 -91.18 -38.96 19.78
C MET A 6 -92.39 -38.32 20.48
N LEU A 7 -93.43 -37.93 19.72
CA LEU A 7 -94.63 -37.27 20.24
C LEU A 7 -95.75 -38.31 20.48
N PRO A 8 -96.07 -38.66 21.73
CA PRO A 8 -97.19 -39.56 22.04
C PRO A 8 -98.50 -38.92 21.60
N GLY A 9 -99.44 -39.71 21.07
CA GLY A 9 -100.75 -39.21 20.65
C GLY A 9 -100.74 -38.23 19.48
N PHE A 10 -99.61 -38.06 18.78
CA PHE A 10 -99.53 -37.20 17.60
C PHE A 10 -100.41 -37.73 16.46
N ASP A 11 -101.43 -36.96 16.10
CA ASP A 11 -102.24 -37.15 14.91
C ASP A 11 -102.08 -35.92 14.00
N GLU A 12 -101.55 -36.14 12.80
CA GLU A 12 -101.29 -35.11 11.80
C GLU A 12 -102.58 -34.35 11.41
N LYS A 13 -103.75 -34.95 11.62
CA LYS A 13 -105.05 -34.31 11.39
C LYS A 13 -105.36 -33.21 12.40
N TYR A 14 -104.86 -33.30 13.64
CA TYR A 14 -105.17 -32.38 14.75
C TYR A 14 -103.97 -31.54 15.20
N ALA A 15 -102.81 -31.73 14.57
CA ALA A 15 -101.61 -30.96 14.82
C ALA A 15 -101.37 -29.88 13.75
N LYS A 16 -100.62 -28.85 14.12
CA LYS A 16 -100.12 -27.84 13.18
C LYS A 16 -98.59 -27.88 13.19
N VAL A 17 -98.02 -28.17 12.03
CA VAL A 17 -96.57 -28.28 11.82
C VAL A 17 -96.11 -27.08 10.99
N LYS A 18 -95.22 -26.27 11.56
CA LYS A 18 -94.52 -25.20 10.85
C LYS A 18 -93.08 -25.62 10.60
N ILE A 19 -92.69 -25.60 9.33
CA ILE A 19 -91.32 -25.90 8.90
C ILE A 19 -90.78 -24.63 8.25
N ARG A 20 -89.70 -24.08 8.81
CA ARG A 20 -89.05 -22.89 8.25
C ARG A 20 -87.62 -23.22 7.84
N PRO A 21 -87.25 -23.08 6.56
CA PRO A 21 -85.86 -23.23 6.16
C PRO A 21 -85.01 -22.14 6.81
N HIS A 22 -83.88 -22.53 7.40
CA HIS A 22 -83.01 -21.62 8.13
C HIS A 22 -81.65 -21.50 7.46
N LYS A 23 -81.44 -20.37 6.79
CA LYS A 23 -80.24 -20.16 5.94
C LYS A 23 -78.93 -20.16 6.74
N LYS A 24 -78.95 -19.76 8.00
CA LYS A 24 -77.76 -19.54 8.83
C LYS A 24 -77.04 -20.84 9.21
N PHE A 25 -77.78 -21.92 9.50
CA PHE A 25 -77.21 -23.24 9.79
C PHE A 25 -77.40 -24.27 8.68
N GLY A 26 -78.17 -23.94 7.63
CA GLY A 26 -78.35 -24.80 6.46
C GLY A 26 -79.32 -25.96 6.66
N GLY A 27 -80.27 -25.83 7.59
CA GLY A 27 -81.30 -26.84 7.88
C GLY A 27 -82.69 -26.22 7.99
N LYS A 28 -83.58 -26.85 8.77
CA LYS A 28 -84.96 -26.40 8.97
C LYS A 28 -85.31 -26.33 10.44
N VAL A 29 -86.02 -25.28 10.84
CA VAL A 29 -86.62 -25.16 12.17
C VAL A 29 -88.02 -25.75 12.10
N TYR A 30 -88.33 -26.62 13.05
CA TYR A 30 -89.62 -27.25 13.22
C TYR A 30 -90.29 -26.72 14.48
N GLU A 31 -91.53 -26.29 14.32
CA GLU A 31 -92.42 -25.94 15.42
C GLU A 31 -93.71 -26.73 15.23
N VAL A 32 -94.02 -27.59 16.19
CA VAL A 32 -95.18 -28.48 16.14
C VAL A 32 -96.05 -28.19 17.35
N ILE A 33 -97.31 -27.83 17.12
CA ILE A 33 -98.32 -27.78 18.17
C ILE A 33 -99.31 -28.93 17.99
N TYR A 34 -99.61 -29.65 19.06
CA TYR A 34 -100.40 -30.89 19.01
C TYR A 34 -101.08 -31.19 20.35
N GLY A 35 -102.04 -32.12 20.36
CA GLY A 35 -102.62 -32.66 21.59
C GLY A 35 -103.63 -31.75 22.31
N ALA A 36 -104.20 -30.75 21.63
CA ALA A 36 -105.33 -29.99 22.17
C ALA A 36 -106.58 -30.89 22.29
N VAL A 37 -107.34 -30.71 23.37
CA VAL A 37 -108.58 -31.47 23.62
C VAL A 37 -109.72 -30.54 24.02
N ASP A 38 -110.96 -30.92 23.70
CA ASP A 38 -112.16 -30.21 24.16
C ASP A 38 -112.53 -30.55 25.62
N GLU A 39 -113.59 -29.93 26.15
CA GLU A 39 -114.11 -30.19 27.51
C GLU A 39 -114.52 -31.67 27.72
N ALA A 40 -114.74 -32.43 26.64
CA ALA A 40 -115.07 -33.85 26.65
C ALA A 40 -113.86 -34.77 26.38
N GLN A 41 -112.63 -34.23 26.40
CA GLN A 41 -111.37 -34.95 26.14
C GLN A 41 -111.24 -35.50 24.69
N ASN A 42 -112.01 -34.99 23.74
CA ASN A 42 -111.82 -35.35 22.33
C ASN A 42 -110.71 -34.51 21.69
N PRO A 43 -109.87 -35.09 20.82
CA PRO A 43 -108.84 -34.35 20.10
C PRO A 43 -109.44 -33.24 19.23
N VAL A 44 -108.91 -32.03 19.37
CA VAL A 44 -109.27 -30.87 18.55
C VAL A 44 -108.04 -30.27 17.87
N MET A 45 -108.29 -29.48 16.82
CA MET A 45 -107.21 -28.75 16.13
C MET A 45 -106.50 -27.82 17.10
N ALA A 46 -105.20 -28.05 17.30
CA ALA A 46 -104.36 -27.15 18.09
C ALA A 46 -104.31 -25.74 17.46
N SER A 47 -104.61 -24.73 18.25
CA SER A 47 -104.65 -23.32 17.85
C SER A 47 -103.52 -22.52 18.51
N GLU A 48 -102.78 -21.75 17.72
CA GLU A 48 -101.73 -20.85 18.24
C GLU A 48 -102.30 -19.66 19.02
N GLU A 49 -103.52 -19.23 18.68
CA GLU A 49 -104.15 -18.04 19.24
C GLU A 49 -104.97 -18.34 20.51
N LYS A 50 -105.11 -19.62 20.86
CA LYS A 50 -105.93 -20.07 22.00
C LYS A 50 -105.08 -20.93 22.93
N GLU A 51 -105.18 -20.69 24.23
CA GLU A 51 -104.65 -21.61 25.25
C GLU A 51 -105.60 -22.81 25.39
N ASP A 52 -105.67 -23.65 24.36
CA ASP A 52 -106.49 -24.88 24.30
C ASP A 52 -105.81 -26.10 24.95
N GLY A 53 -104.72 -25.88 25.70
CA GLY A 53 -103.95 -26.93 26.36
C GLY A 53 -103.04 -27.74 25.43
N HIS A 54 -102.79 -27.30 24.19
CA HIS A 54 -101.84 -27.96 23.29
C HIS A 54 -100.41 -28.04 23.86
N GLY A 55 -99.72 -29.10 23.49
CA GLY A 55 -98.27 -29.22 23.61
C GLY A 55 -97.56 -28.51 22.46
N ARG A 56 -96.29 -28.14 22.68
CA ARG A 56 -95.43 -27.47 21.69
C ARG A 56 -94.07 -28.14 21.67
N TRP A 57 -93.72 -28.73 20.53
CA TRP A 57 -92.39 -29.25 20.26
C TRP A 57 -91.63 -28.29 19.34
N TYR A 58 -90.41 -27.95 19.73
CA TYR A 58 -89.54 -27.04 19.01
C TYR A 58 -88.16 -27.67 18.85
N GLY A 59 -87.65 -27.67 17.63
CA GLY A 59 -86.36 -28.28 17.32
C GLY A 59 -85.90 -27.97 15.90
N ILE A 60 -84.78 -28.55 15.53
CA ILE A 60 -84.19 -28.39 14.20
C ILE A 60 -84.02 -29.73 13.50
N GLU A 61 -84.01 -29.68 12.17
CA GLU A 61 -83.65 -30.79 11.28
C GLU A 61 -82.42 -30.38 10.48
N CYS A 62 -81.39 -31.22 10.56
CA CYS A 62 -80.14 -31.08 9.81
C CYS A 62 -79.76 -32.43 9.23
N ASP A 63 -79.64 -32.54 7.91
CA ASP A 63 -79.27 -33.78 7.20
C ASP A 63 -80.07 -35.02 7.65
N GLY A 64 -81.38 -34.88 7.90
CA GLY A 64 -82.24 -35.97 8.39
C GLY A 64 -82.10 -36.32 9.88
N THR A 65 -81.28 -35.58 10.63
CA THR A 65 -81.16 -35.68 12.10
C THR A 65 -82.01 -34.59 12.75
N PHE A 66 -82.90 -35.00 13.66
CA PHE A 66 -83.73 -34.08 14.44
C PHE A 66 -83.12 -33.84 15.82
N THR A 67 -82.90 -32.58 16.15
CA THR A 67 -82.43 -32.14 17.47
C THR A 67 -83.56 -31.38 18.13
N MET A 68 -84.06 -31.91 19.25
CA MET A 68 -85.08 -31.26 20.06
C MET A 68 -84.45 -30.12 20.88
N PHE A 69 -85.08 -28.94 20.88
CA PHE A 69 -84.67 -27.80 21.70
C PHE A 69 -85.54 -27.69 22.95
N SER A 70 -86.86 -27.61 22.77
CA SER A 70 -87.83 -27.63 23.86
C SER A 70 -89.09 -28.41 23.48
N TRP A 71 -89.69 -29.05 24.48
CA TRP A 71 -90.91 -29.82 24.32
C TRP A 71 -91.81 -29.61 25.52
N LYS A 72 -92.88 -28.86 25.31
CA LYS A 72 -93.99 -28.73 26.25
C LYS A 72 -95.02 -29.79 25.94
N HIS A 73 -95.26 -30.72 26.86
CA HIS A 73 -96.32 -31.70 26.72
C HIS A 73 -97.70 -31.03 26.73
N PRO A 74 -98.70 -31.61 26.04
CA PRO A 74 -100.08 -31.16 26.15
C PRO A 74 -100.61 -31.27 27.58
N ALA A 75 -101.62 -30.47 27.91
CA ALA A 75 -102.25 -30.48 29.23
C ALA A 75 -102.89 -31.84 29.57
N CYS A 76 -103.36 -32.59 28.57
CA CYS A 76 -103.86 -33.95 28.73
C CYS A 76 -102.76 -34.97 29.11
N GLU A 77 -101.48 -34.65 28.86
CA GLU A 77 -100.31 -35.45 29.23
C GLU A 77 -99.60 -34.92 30.50
N GLY A 78 -100.19 -33.93 31.18
CA GLY A 78 -99.65 -33.36 32.42
C GLY A 78 -98.80 -32.10 32.24
N GLY A 79 -98.64 -31.59 31.01
CA GLY A 79 -98.10 -30.24 30.77
C GLY A 79 -96.61 -30.03 31.10
N ALA A 80 -95.84 -31.11 31.27
CA ALA A 80 -94.42 -31.04 31.59
C ALA A 80 -93.61 -30.32 30.49
N LEU A 81 -92.56 -29.60 30.88
CA LEU A 81 -91.64 -28.94 29.95
C LEU A 81 -90.29 -29.63 30.00
N GLU A 82 -89.88 -30.19 28.87
CA GLU A 82 -88.59 -30.83 28.67
C GLU A 82 -87.72 -29.98 27.75
N TYR A 83 -86.42 -29.98 28.01
CA TYR A 83 -85.43 -29.33 27.15
C TYR A 83 -84.48 -30.38 26.59
N GLY A 84 -84.30 -30.37 25.27
CA GLY A 84 -83.39 -31.29 24.60
C GLY A 84 -81.94 -30.78 24.56
N THR A 85 -81.70 -29.56 25.02
CA THR A 85 -80.36 -28.96 25.11
C THR A 85 -80.18 -28.22 26.44
N GLU A 86 -78.93 -28.00 26.84
CA GLU A 86 -78.58 -27.18 28.01
C GLU A 86 -78.97 -25.69 27.87
N PHE A 87 -79.20 -25.26 26.62
CA PHE A 87 -79.50 -23.87 26.24
C PHE A 87 -80.99 -23.52 26.29
N LYS A 88 -81.85 -24.50 26.61
CA LYS A 88 -83.29 -24.29 26.79
C LYS A 88 -83.95 -23.56 25.61
N ASP A 89 -84.71 -22.50 25.86
CA ASP A 89 -85.40 -21.72 24.83
C ASP A 89 -84.45 -20.89 23.95
N ASP A 90 -83.23 -20.60 24.45
CA ASP A 90 -82.20 -19.85 23.72
C ASP A 90 -81.37 -20.73 22.78
N ALA A 91 -81.71 -22.03 22.64
CA ALA A 91 -80.92 -22.98 21.86
C ALA A 91 -80.72 -22.58 20.38
N LEU A 92 -81.73 -21.96 19.77
CA LEU A 92 -81.58 -21.43 18.40
C LEU A 92 -80.62 -20.25 18.36
N ASP A 93 -80.74 -19.30 19.30
CA ASP A 93 -79.87 -18.13 19.36
C ASP A 93 -78.41 -18.53 19.67
N GLN A 94 -78.21 -19.53 20.52
CA GLN A 94 -76.88 -20.09 20.83
C GLN A 94 -76.27 -20.80 19.62
N LEU A 95 -77.06 -21.57 18.85
CA LEU A 95 -76.61 -22.15 17.59
C LEU A 95 -76.22 -21.08 16.58
N GLU A 96 -77.05 -20.06 16.41
CA GLU A 96 -76.80 -18.98 15.49
C GLU A 96 -75.56 -18.17 15.84
N ASN A 97 -75.41 -17.78 17.10
CA ASN A 97 -74.24 -17.06 17.60
C ASN A 97 -72.98 -17.93 17.55
N GLY A 98 -73.11 -19.23 17.82
CA GLY A 98 -72.02 -20.20 17.73
C GLY A 98 -71.49 -20.37 16.31
N ILE A 99 -72.36 -20.36 15.30
CA ILE A 99 -71.95 -20.40 13.89
C ILE A 99 -71.18 -19.13 13.49
N ASP A 100 -71.69 -17.95 13.86
CA ASP A 100 -71.01 -16.69 13.56
C ASP A 100 -69.64 -16.63 14.24
N ALA A 101 -69.55 -17.06 15.50
CA ALA A 101 -68.29 -17.14 16.24
C ALA A 101 -67.31 -18.14 15.60
N LYS A 102 -67.75 -19.35 15.21
CA LYS A 102 -66.93 -20.33 14.49
C LYS A 102 -66.41 -19.78 13.17
N GLN A 103 -67.26 -19.09 12.41
CA GLN A 103 -66.85 -18.47 11.14
C GLN A 103 -65.83 -17.36 11.33
N GLU A 104 -65.97 -16.54 12.38
CA GLU A 104 -65.00 -15.50 12.69
C GLU A 104 -63.65 -16.09 13.13
N LEU A 105 -63.68 -17.12 13.99
CA LEU A 105 -62.46 -17.85 14.37
C LEU A 105 -61.76 -18.52 13.19
N CYS A 106 -62.52 -19.00 12.18
CA CYS A 106 -61.94 -19.47 10.92
C CYS A 106 -61.21 -18.34 10.19
N ARG A 107 -61.80 -17.14 10.10
CA ARG A 107 -61.15 -15.98 9.46
C ARG A 107 -59.91 -15.54 10.20
N GLU A 108 -59.95 -15.50 11.54
CA GLU A 108 -58.80 -15.16 12.37
C GLU A 108 -57.68 -16.20 12.21
N ALA A 109 -58.01 -17.49 12.14
CA ALA A 109 -57.04 -18.56 11.87
C ALA A 109 -56.44 -18.44 10.45
N GLU A 110 -57.26 -18.19 9.42
CA GLU A 110 -56.80 -17.96 8.05
C GLU A 110 -55.91 -16.71 7.95
N ALA A 111 -56.20 -15.66 8.72
CA ALA A 111 -55.34 -14.47 8.83
C ALA A 111 -54.02 -14.79 9.53
N ALA A 112 -54.05 -15.60 10.61
CA ALA A 112 -52.86 -16.05 11.32
C ALA A 112 -51.94 -16.90 10.43
N VAL A 113 -52.51 -17.78 9.58
CA VAL A 113 -51.77 -18.56 8.56
C VAL A 113 -50.95 -17.68 7.63
N ASN A 114 -51.44 -16.48 7.31
CA ASN A 114 -50.78 -15.56 6.38
C ASN A 114 -49.77 -14.63 7.06
N SER A 115 -49.85 -14.49 8.38
CA SER A 115 -48.97 -13.64 9.19
C SER A 115 -47.61 -14.27 9.46
N ASN A 116 -46.57 -13.43 9.55
CA ASN A 116 -45.24 -13.80 10.03
C ASN A 116 -44.99 -13.35 11.49
N ALA A 117 -46.04 -12.96 12.20
CA ALA A 117 -45.90 -12.45 13.57
C ALA A 117 -45.33 -13.51 14.52
N ALA A 118 -44.45 -13.09 15.43
CA ALA A 118 -43.82 -13.96 16.43
C ALA A 118 -44.84 -14.65 17.35
N ASP A 119 -46.00 -14.03 17.55
CA ASP A 119 -47.08 -14.55 18.40
C ASP A 119 -48.11 -15.39 17.62
N ALA A 120 -47.91 -15.65 16.32
CA ALA A 120 -48.89 -16.34 15.48
C ALA A 120 -49.18 -17.78 15.95
N GLU A 121 -48.17 -18.50 16.46
CA GLU A 121 -48.34 -19.86 17.00
C GLU A 121 -49.16 -19.84 18.31
N ALA A 122 -48.86 -18.89 19.20
CA ALA A 122 -49.62 -18.69 20.44
C ALA A 122 -51.07 -18.26 20.17
N LYS A 123 -51.26 -17.37 19.19
CA LYS A 123 -52.58 -16.95 18.72
C LYS A 123 -53.37 -18.13 18.15
N LEU A 124 -52.77 -18.96 17.30
CA LEU A 124 -53.47 -20.12 16.75
C LEU A 124 -53.83 -21.15 17.83
N ALA A 125 -52.97 -21.34 18.82
CA ALA A 125 -53.26 -22.21 19.96
C ALA A 125 -54.46 -21.68 20.79
N ASP A 126 -54.52 -20.38 21.03
CA ASP A 126 -55.66 -19.72 21.70
C ASP A 126 -56.95 -19.81 20.85
N LEU A 127 -56.85 -19.57 19.54
CA LEU A 127 -57.97 -19.73 18.61
C LEU A 127 -58.49 -21.17 18.60
N LYS A 128 -57.59 -22.15 18.62
CA LYS A 128 -57.96 -23.57 18.68
C LYS A 128 -58.66 -23.91 19.99
N ALA A 129 -58.14 -23.42 21.12
CA ALA A 129 -58.80 -23.62 22.42
C ALA A 129 -60.20 -23.00 22.46
N LYS A 130 -60.37 -21.79 21.90
CA LYS A 130 -61.68 -21.14 21.75
C LYS A 130 -62.60 -21.91 20.81
N TYR A 131 -62.06 -22.45 19.72
CA TYR A 131 -62.81 -23.25 18.74
C TYR A 131 -63.32 -24.56 19.34
N ASP A 132 -62.44 -25.31 20.01
CA ASP A 132 -62.74 -26.60 20.64
C ASP A 132 -63.69 -26.48 21.85
N ALA A 133 -63.75 -25.30 22.49
CA ALA A 133 -64.65 -25.03 23.61
C ALA A 133 -66.10 -24.72 23.20
N MET A 134 -66.36 -24.44 21.91
CA MET A 134 -67.71 -24.14 21.44
C MET A 134 -68.54 -25.41 21.27
N HIS A 135 -69.81 -25.35 21.66
CA HIS A 135 -70.77 -26.42 21.41
C HIS A 135 -70.91 -26.67 19.89
N ASP A 136 -71.02 -27.94 19.49
CA ASP A 136 -71.22 -28.33 18.09
C ASP A 136 -72.57 -29.03 17.96
N PHE A 137 -73.50 -28.36 17.26
CA PHE A 137 -74.83 -28.91 17.00
C PHE A 137 -74.84 -29.83 15.77
N GLY A 138 -73.71 -30.00 15.08
CA GLY A 138 -73.55 -30.90 13.93
C GLY A 138 -74.23 -30.41 12.66
N THR A 139 -74.50 -29.11 12.56
CA THR A 139 -75.19 -28.53 11.40
C THR A 139 -74.29 -28.51 10.15
N PRO A 140 -74.86 -28.48 8.93
CA PRO A 140 -74.06 -28.42 7.70
C PRO A 140 -73.05 -27.26 7.67
N LYS A 141 -73.42 -26.10 8.23
CA LYS A 141 -72.53 -24.93 8.29
C LYS A 141 -71.42 -25.06 9.32
N GLU A 142 -71.65 -25.75 10.43
CA GLU A 142 -70.59 -26.08 11.38
C GLU A 142 -69.60 -27.09 10.81
N LYS A 143 -70.07 -28.09 10.04
CA LYS A 143 -69.19 -29.02 9.32
C LYS A 143 -68.25 -28.29 8.36
N GLU A 144 -68.78 -27.34 7.58
CA GLU A 144 -67.98 -26.49 6.68
C GLU A 144 -66.93 -25.66 7.45
N SER A 145 -67.32 -25.04 8.57
CA SER A 145 -66.39 -24.30 9.44
C SER A 145 -65.33 -25.23 10.05
N ASN A 146 -65.68 -26.44 10.47
CA ASN A 146 -64.76 -27.42 11.04
C ASN A 146 -63.70 -27.83 10.00
N GLU A 147 -64.10 -28.09 8.75
CA GLU A 147 -63.16 -28.38 7.66
C GLU A 147 -62.24 -27.20 7.36
N ARG A 148 -62.79 -25.98 7.31
CA ARG A 148 -62.00 -24.76 7.06
C ARG A 148 -60.99 -24.49 8.18
N PHE A 149 -61.41 -24.59 9.44
CA PHE A 149 -60.53 -24.39 10.59
C PHE A 149 -59.42 -25.44 10.65
N ALA A 150 -59.77 -26.72 10.46
CA ALA A 150 -58.79 -27.81 10.41
C ALA A 150 -57.75 -27.59 9.32
N LYS A 151 -58.18 -27.19 8.12
CA LYS A 151 -57.28 -26.86 7.00
C LYS A 151 -56.38 -25.68 7.31
N ALA A 152 -56.91 -24.62 7.94
CA ALA A 152 -56.11 -23.47 8.36
C ALA A 152 -55.03 -23.89 9.38
N CYS A 153 -55.38 -24.71 10.38
CA CYS A 153 -54.41 -25.23 11.34
C CYS A 153 -53.33 -26.11 10.69
N GLU A 154 -53.70 -26.97 9.74
CA GLU A 154 -52.74 -27.80 9.00
C GLU A 154 -51.78 -26.93 8.17
N GLN A 155 -52.31 -25.97 7.42
CA GLN A 155 -51.51 -25.04 6.61
C GLN A 155 -50.54 -24.22 7.47
N PHE A 156 -50.99 -23.77 8.65
CA PHE A 156 -50.12 -23.10 9.61
C PHE A 156 -49.00 -24.03 10.07
N GLY A 157 -49.31 -25.28 10.45
CA GLY A 157 -48.32 -26.25 10.91
C GLY A 157 -47.23 -26.51 9.87
N VAL A 158 -47.62 -26.73 8.60
CA VAL A 158 -46.66 -26.94 7.49
C VAL A 158 -45.78 -25.70 7.29
N ARG A 159 -46.36 -24.50 7.31
CA ARG A 159 -45.61 -23.24 7.15
C ARG A 159 -44.66 -23.00 8.34
N ALA A 160 -45.11 -23.27 9.56
CA ALA A 160 -44.32 -23.09 10.78
C ALA A 160 -43.10 -24.02 10.78
N GLU A 161 -43.27 -25.29 10.41
CA GLU A 161 -42.14 -26.23 10.29
C GLU A 161 -41.19 -25.84 9.16
N ALA A 162 -41.70 -25.41 8.01
CA ALA A 162 -40.86 -24.88 6.93
C ALA A 162 -40.08 -23.62 7.37
N ALA A 163 -40.72 -22.72 8.13
CA ALA A 163 -40.07 -21.52 8.67
C ALA A 163 -38.95 -21.88 9.66
N LYS A 164 -39.17 -22.87 10.54
CA LYS A 164 -38.13 -23.38 11.45
C LYS A 164 -36.94 -23.98 10.70
N ALA A 165 -37.20 -24.78 9.65
CA ALA A 165 -36.14 -25.34 8.81
C ALA A 165 -35.36 -24.25 8.05
N ASN A 166 -36.07 -23.27 7.48
CA ASN A 166 -35.45 -22.11 6.81
C ASN A 166 -34.62 -21.28 7.78
N ALA A 167 -35.09 -21.07 9.02
CA ALA A 167 -34.35 -20.36 10.06
C ALA A 167 -33.03 -21.05 10.39
N ALA A 168 -33.03 -22.39 10.50
CA ALA A 168 -31.82 -23.16 10.74
C ALA A 168 -30.81 -23.06 9.58
N GLU A 169 -31.26 -23.09 8.33
CA GLU A 169 -30.38 -22.89 7.18
C GLU A 169 -29.84 -21.45 7.10
N LYS A 170 -30.70 -20.45 7.34
CA LYS A 170 -30.27 -19.03 7.39
C LYS A 170 -29.29 -18.79 8.54
N GLN A 171 -29.47 -19.42 9.70
CA GLN A 171 -28.51 -19.36 10.80
C GLN A 171 -27.12 -19.87 10.38
N LYS A 172 -27.04 -20.98 9.63
CA LYS A 172 -25.75 -21.46 9.09
C LYS A 172 -25.08 -20.44 8.17
N LEU A 173 -25.87 -19.68 7.39
CA LEU A 173 -25.33 -18.60 6.55
C LEU A 173 -24.83 -17.42 7.40
N VAL A 174 -25.54 -17.06 8.47
CA VAL A 174 -25.10 -16.06 9.44
C VAL A 174 -23.79 -16.47 10.11
N ASP A 175 -23.67 -17.73 10.54
CA ASP A 175 -22.47 -18.25 11.19
C ASP A 175 -21.26 -18.20 10.24
N LYS A 176 -21.44 -18.64 8.98
CA LYS A 176 -20.40 -18.51 7.94
C LYS A 176 -20.03 -17.05 7.67
N ALA A 177 -21.01 -16.15 7.60
CA ALA A 177 -20.77 -14.72 7.45
C ALA A 177 -19.95 -14.16 8.63
N ALA A 178 -20.23 -14.63 9.85
CA ALA A 178 -19.50 -14.24 11.06
C ALA A 178 -18.04 -14.72 11.06
N GLU A 179 -17.76 -15.90 10.50
CA GLU A 179 -16.37 -16.38 10.29
C GLU A 179 -15.63 -15.56 9.21
N LEU A 180 -16.32 -15.28 8.11
CA LEU A 180 -15.75 -14.58 6.96
C LEU A 180 -15.47 -13.10 7.23
N LYS A 181 -16.15 -12.47 8.19
CA LYS A 181 -15.99 -11.04 8.47
C LYS A 181 -14.57 -10.66 8.87
N GLU A 182 -13.83 -11.61 9.46
CA GLU A 182 -12.45 -11.43 9.91
C GLU A 182 -11.39 -11.71 8.84
N SER A 183 -11.80 -12.27 7.70
CA SER A 183 -10.88 -12.70 6.65
C SER A 183 -10.21 -11.53 5.92
N THR A 184 -8.91 -11.64 5.68
CA THR A 184 -8.11 -10.68 4.91
C THR A 184 -7.98 -11.06 3.43
N LYS A 185 -8.57 -12.18 3.00
CA LYS A 185 -8.62 -12.60 1.59
C LYS A 185 -9.70 -11.83 0.84
N TRP A 186 -9.49 -10.53 0.63
CA TRP A 186 -10.52 -9.57 0.19
C TRP A 186 -11.34 -10.00 -1.03
N LYS A 187 -10.69 -10.54 -2.06
CA LYS A 187 -11.36 -10.93 -3.32
C LYS A 187 -12.21 -12.20 -3.14
N ASP A 188 -11.63 -13.22 -2.52
CA ASP A 188 -12.29 -14.52 -2.34
C ASP A 188 -13.45 -14.40 -1.34
N THR A 189 -13.24 -13.68 -0.24
CA THR A 189 -14.28 -13.43 0.76
C THR A 189 -15.42 -12.58 0.19
N GLN A 190 -15.13 -11.63 -0.71
CA GLN A 190 -16.18 -10.87 -1.39
C GLN A 190 -17.05 -11.77 -2.29
N GLN A 191 -16.44 -12.73 -2.99
CA GLN A 191 -17.19 -13.69 -3.77
C GLN A 191 -18.01 -14.60 -2.85
N ALA A 192 -17.42 -15.10 -1.76
CA ALA A 192 -18.14 -15.92 -0.78
C ALA A 192 -19.36 -15.19 -0.18
N PHE A 193 -19.26 -13.89 0.13
CA PHE A 193 -20.41 -13.11 0.59
C PHE A 193 -21.51 -12.95 -0.47
N ARG A 194 -21.17 -12.94 -1.76
CA ARG A 194 -22.17 -12.95 -2.85
C ARG A 194 -22.86 -14.31 -2.90
N ASP A 195 -22.09 -15.39 -2.89
CA ASP A 195 -22.64 -16.76 -2.91
C ASP A 195 -23.54 -17.03 -1.70
N LEU A 196 -23.18 -16.50 -0.51
CA LEU A 196 -24.02 -16.58 0.69
C LEU A 196 -25.32 -15.75 0.54
N GLN A 197 -25.26 -14.57 -0.09
CA GLN A 197 -26.46 -13.78 -0.38
C GLN A 197 -27.37 -14.50 -1.38
N ASP A 198 -26.81 -15.06 -2.45
CA ASP A 198 -27.58 -15.82 -3.43
C ASP A 198 -28.23 -17.04 -2.78
N SER A 199 -27.52 -17.72 -1.88
CA SER A 199 -28.06 -18.83 -1.07
C SER A 199 -29.18 -18.35 -0.14
N TRP A 200 -29.04 -17.16 0.45
CA TRP A 200 -30.06 -16.57 1.32
C TRP A 200 -31.37 -16.30 0.57
N GLU A 201 -31.28 -15.74 -0.64
CA GLU A 201 -32.43 -15.41 -1.49
C GLU A 201 -33.18 -16.65 -1.99
N GLN A 202 -32.50 -17.80 -2.06
CA GLN A 202 -33.13 -19.09 -2.38
C GLN A 202 -33.87 -19.72 -1.20
N ILE A 203 -33.53 -19.34 0.04
CA ILE A 203 -34.21 -19.85 1.23
C ILE A 203 -35.49 -19.04 1.48
N GLY A 204 -36.60 -19.75 1.71
CA GLY A 204 -37.88 -19.12 2.05
C GLY A 204 -37.84 -18.32 3.36
N SER A 205 -38.97 -17.72 3.72
CA SER A 205 -39.09 -16.96 4.98
C SER A 205 -38.81 -17.85 6.20
N ALA A 206 -38.04 -17.34 7.15
CA ALA A 206 -37.81 -17.90 8.49
C ALA A 206 -38.86 -17.42 9.51
N GLY A 207 -39.99 -16.87 9.05
CA GLY A 207 -41.04 -16.34 9.91
C GLY A 207 -40.52 -15.17 10.74
N ALA A 208 -40.76 -15.20 12.05
CA ALA A 208 -40.41 -14.10 12.95
C ALA A 208 -38.90 -13.86 13.11
N GLN A 209 -38.06 -14.86 12.87
CA GLN A 209 -36.60 -14.74 13.01
C GLN A 209 -35.92 -14.16 11.76
N ASP A 210 -36.65 -13.98 10.66
CA ASP A 210 -36.08 -13.60 9.36
C ASP A 210 -35.35 -12.27 9.42
N ASP A 211 -35.96 -11.27 10.06
CA ASP A 211 -35.41 -9.92 10.21
C ASP A 211 -34.14 -9.92 11.07
N ASP A 212 -34.15 -10.61 12.21
CA ASP A 212 -33.00 -10.68 13.11
C ASP A 212 -31.81 -11.39 12.45
N LEU A 213 -32.07 -12.51 11.76
CA LEU A 213 -31.05 -13.24 11.02
C LEU A 213 -30.50 -12.38 9.86
N TRP A 214 -31.37 -11.64 9.16
CA TRP A 214 -30.94 -10.74 8.09
C TRP A 214 -30.08 -9.59 8.62
N GLN A 215 -30.44 -9.01 9.76
CA GLN A 215 -29.64 -7.98 10.42
C GLN A 215 -28.27 -8.52 10.83
N ALA A 216 -28.21 -9.73 11.39
CA ALA A 216 -26.93 -10.37 11.74
C ALA A 216 -26.04 -10.62 10.51
N PHE A 217 -26.62 -11.17 9.44
CA PHE A 217 -25.90 -11.42 8.17
C PHE A 217 -25.39 -10.11 7.53
N SER A 218 -26.27 -9.11 7.40
CA SER A 218 -25.95 -7.84 6.77
C SER A 218 -24.93 -7.03 7.58
N SER A 219 -24.99 -7.11 8.91
CA SER A 219 -24.00 -6.51 9.81
C SER A 219 -22.61 -7.11 9.61
N ALA A 220 -22.49 -8.44 9.58
CA ALA A 220 -21.21 -9.12 9.33
C ALA A 220 -20.61 -8.75 7.95
N ARG A 221 -21.46 -8.70 6.92
CA ARG A 221 -21.06 -8.25 5.57
C ARG A 221 -20.63 -6.78 5.54
N ARG A 222 -21.30 -5.91 6.29
CA ARG A 222 -20.95 -4.49 6.40
C ARG A 222 -19.59 -4.33 7.07
N GLU A 223 -19.36 -4.99 8.21
CA GLU A 223 -18.09 -4.96 8.93
C GLU A 223 -16.91 -5.38 8.05
N PHE A 224 -17.07 -6.46 7.27
CA PHE A 224 -16.07 -6.89 6.29
C PHE A 224 -15.78 -5.81 5.23
N ASN A 225 -16.84 -5.23 4.65
CA ASN A 225 -16.69 -4.21 3.59
C ASN A 225 -16.05 -2.92 4.12
N ASP A 226 -16.40 -2.50 5.34
CA ASP A 226 -15.83 -1.33 6.00
C ASP A 226 -14.33 -1.55 6.25
N ARG A 227 -13.94 -2.73 6.73
CA ARG A 227 -12.52 -3.11 6.89
C ARG A 227 -11.76 -3.17 5.57
N ARG A 228 -12.36 -3.78 4.55
CA ARG A 228 -11.78 -3.85 3.20
C ARG A 228 -11.53 -2.45 2.66
N ARG A 229 -12.51 -1.55 2.80
CA ARG A 229 -12.40 -0.15 2.38
C ARG A 229 -11.28 0.54 3.16
N ALA A 230 -11.29 0.47 4.50
CA ALA A 230 -10.25 1.07 5.33
C ALA A 230 -8.84 0.57 4.98
N TYR A 231 -8.69 -0.72 4.66
CA TYR A 231 -7.41 -1.28 4.21
C TYR A 231 -6.91 -0.66 2.90
N PHE A 232 -7.78 -0.57 1.88
CA PHE A 232 -7.39 0.01 0.59
C PHE A 232 -7.21 1.53 0.67
N ASP A 233 -8.03 2.24 1.43
CA ASP A 233 -7.88 3.69 1.67
C ASP A 233 -6.54 3.98 2.37
N ASN A 234 -6.16 3.16 3.37
CA ASN A 234 -4.87 3.28 4.03
C ASN A 234 -3.71 2.92 3.09
N LEU A 235 -3.87 1.89 2.26
CA LEU A 235 -2.84 1.50 1.27
C LEU A 235 -2.61 2.62 0.24
N ASP A 236 -3.68 3.26 -0.23
CA ASP A 236 -3.61 4.37 -1.16
C ASP A 236 -2.98 5.61 -0.50
N THR A 237 -3.30 5.87 0.77
CA THR A 237 -2.67 6.94 1.56
C THR A 237 -1.16 6.70 1.71
N VAL A 238 -0.76 5.50 2.14
CA VAL A 238 0.66 5.14 2.29
C VAL A 238 1.41 5.24 0.96
N ARG A 239 0.80 4.81 -0.15
CA ARG A 239 1.39 4.94 -1.50
C ARG A 239 1.53 6.39 -1.92
N ALA A 240 0.53 7.23 -1.65
CA ALA A 240 0.58 8.66 -1.95
C ALA A 240 1.67 9.37 -1.16
N GLU A 241 1.83 9.06 0.13
CA GLU A 241 2.92 9.58 0.95
C GLU A 241 4.30 9.11 0.45
N ALA A 242 4.43 7.82 0.09
CA ALA A 242 5.66 7.27 -0.48
C ALA A 242 6.02 7.96 -1.81
N LYS A 243 5.02 8.20 -2.67
CA LYS A 243 5.18 8.95 -3.92
C LYS A 243 5.74 10.35 -3.65
N GLN A 244 5.09 11.12 -2.79
CA GLN A 244 5.52 12.48 -2.46
C GLN A 244 6.95 12.52 -1.88
N LYS A 245 7.27 11.60 -0.97
CA LYS A 245 8.63 11.47 -0.42
C LYS A 245 9.66 11.20 -1.52
N LYS A 246 9.38 10.26 -2.42
CA LYS A 246 10.26 9.93 -3.55
C LYS A 246 10.41 11.08 -4.55
N GLU A 247 9.32 11.78 -4.87
CA GLU A 247 9.38 13.00 -5.71
C GLU A 247 10.27 14.08 -5.08
N ALA A 248 10.13 14.32 -3.77
CA ALA A 248 10.99 15.27 -3.05
C ALA A 248 12.47 14.84 -3.06
N LEU A 249 12.77 13.54 -2.93
CA LEU A 249 14.13 13.01 -3.02
C LEU A 249 14.73 13.18 -4.42
N ILE A 250 13.93 13.07 -5.49
CA ILE A 250 14.36 13.33 -6.87
C ILE A 250 14.74 14.80 -7.02
N GLU A 251 13.90 15.72 -6.56
CA GLU A 251 14.19 17.16 -6.63
C GLU A 251 15.43 17.53 -5.81
N GLU A 252 15.63 16.92 -4.63
CA GLU A 252 16.83 17.13 -3.85
C GLU A 252 18.08 16.57 -4.54
N ALA A 253 17.99 15.38 -5.16
CA ALA A 253 19.08 14.81 -5.97
C ALA A 253 19.46 15.73 -7.13
N LYS A 254 18.48 16.34 -7.82
CA LYS A 254 18.72 17.33 -8.88
C LYS A 254 19.42 18.57 -8.34
N LYS A 255 19.03 19.09 -7.17
CA LYS A 255 19.69 20.25 -6.54
C LYS A 255 21.13 19.95 -6.16
N VAL A 256 21.40 18.77 -5.59
CA VAL A 256 22.76 18.32 -5.24
C VAL A 256 23.62 18.21 -6.51
N ALA A 257 23.06 17.65 -7.59
CA ALA A 257 23.74 17.55 -8.88
C ALA A 257 24.03 18.92 -9.51
N ALA A 258 23.14 19.90 -9.35
CA ALA A 258 23.29 21.24 -9.92
C ALA A 258 24.26 22.13 -9.12
N ASN A 259 24.38 21.95 -7.81
CA ASN A 259 25.11 22.85 -6.91
C ASN A 259 26.32 22.18 -6.25
N VAL A 260 27.16 21.50 -7.05
CA VAL A 260 28.33 20.78 -6.53
C VAL A 260 29.43 21.77 -6.14
N THR A 261 29.64 21.96 -4.84
CA THR A 261 30.81 22.69 -4.29
C THR A 261 31.97 21.76 -3.95
N SER A 262 31.66 20.53 -3.53
CA SER A 262 32.62 19.48 -3.20
C SER A 262 32.08 18.14 -3.65
N TYR A 263 32.78 17.47 -4.56
CA TYR A 263 32.39 16.14 -5.04
C TYR A 263 32.35 15.07 -3.94
N LYS A 264 33.10 15.25 -2.85
CA LYS A 264 33.02 14.35 -1.70
C LYS A 264 31.71 14.56 -0.93
N ALA A 265 31.44 15.80 -0.51
CA ALA A 265 30.23 16.12 0.25
C ALA A 265 28.95 15.82 -0.55
N ALA A 266 28.93 16.16 -1.84
CA ALA A 266 27.81 15.86 -2.72
C ALA A 266 27.60 14.35 -2.92
N ALA A 267 28.68 13.55 -2.97
CA ALA A 267 28.55 12.09 -3.03
C ALA A 267 27.97 11.50 -1.74
N ASP A 268 28.38 12.03 -0.58
CA ASP A 268 27.83 11.62 0.71
C ASP A 268 26.33 11.96 0.82
N GLN A 269 25.93 13.16 0.39
CA GLN A 269 24.51 13.55 0.27
C GLN A 269 23.75 12.63 -0.68
N MET A 270 24.31 12.31 -1.85
CA MET A 270 23.65 11.43 -2.83
C MET A 270 23.46 9.99 -2.29
N ASN A 271 24.36 9.53 -1.42
CA ASN A 271 24.20 8.26 -0.71
C ASN A 271 23.10 8.33 0.36
N GLN A 272 23.04 9.42 1.13
CA GLN A 272 21.95 9.64 2.11
C GLN A 272 20.57 9.70 1.45
N LEU A 273 20.47 10.31 0.26
CA LEU A 273 19.25 10.32 -0.53
C LEU A 273 18.86 8.90 -0.99
N MET A 274 19.85 8.07 -1.36
CA MET A 274 19.60 6.67 -1.72
C MET A 274 19.13 5.84 -0.51
N ASP A 275 19.63 6.11 0.68
CA ASP A 275 19.16 5.43 1.89
C ASP A 275 17.74 5.88 2.27
N SER A 276 17.47 7.19 2.15
CA SER A 276 16.11 7.74 2.31
C SER A 276 15.13 7.18 1.28
N TRP A 277 15.58 6.95 0.04
CA TRP A 277 14.80 6.32 -1.02
C TRP A 277 14.37 4.90 -0.64
N LYS A 278 15.31 4.09 -0.14
CA LYS A 278 15.02 2.73 0.32
C LYS A 278 14.05 2.72 1.50
N ALA A 279 14.11 3.75 2.36
CA ALA A 279 13.23 3.89 3.52
C ALA A 279 11.83 4.47 3.19
N ALA A 280 11.64 5.07 2.01
CA ALA A 280 10.42 5.80 1.66
C ALA A 280 9.17 4.91 1.42
N GLY A 281 9.33 3.58 1.38
CA GLY A 281 8.24 2.64 1.09
C GLY A 281 7.94 2.51 -0.40
N SER A 282 6.77 1.97 -0.76
CA SER A 282 6.34 1.76 -2.14
C SER A 282 5.16 2.65 -2.50
N ALA A 283 5.21 3.29 -3.68
CA ALA A 283 4.13 4.06 -4.27
C ALA A 283 3.26 3.24 -5.25
N GLY A 284 3.44 1.92 -5.26
CA GLY A 284 2.89 1.01 -6.28
C GLY A 284 3.92 0.72 -7.37
N HIS A 285 3.76 -0.41 -8.05
CA HIS A 285 4.77 -0.93 -8.99
C HIS A 285 5.10 0.05 -10.11
N ASP A 286 4.09 0.47 -10.89
CA ASP A 286 4.27 1.33 -12.05
C ASP A 286 4.83 2.71 -11.64
N THR A 287 4.28 3.31 -10.59
CA THR A 287 4.76 4.59 -10.04
C THR A 287 6.20 4.48 -9.53
N ASP A 288 6.54 3.39 -8.83
CA ASP A 288 7.90 3.19 -8.32
C ASP A 288 8.92 3.05 -9.44
N GLU A 289 8.56 2.43 -10.57
CA GLU A 289 9.43 2.30 -11.74
C GLU A 289 9.72 3.67 -12.36
N GLU A 290 8.70 4.49 -12.58
CA GLU A 290 8.85 5.86 -13.10
C GLU A 290 9.70 6.73 -12.17
N LEU A 291 9.39 6.70 -10.88
CA LEU A 291 10.12 7.46 -9.87
C LEU A 291 11.59 6.98 -9.81
N TRP A 292 11.83 5.67 -9.82
CA TRP A 292 13.19 5.10 -9.77
C TRP A 292 14.03 5.50 -10.96
N LYS A 293 13.42 5.52 -12.16
CA LYS A 293 14.06 6.04 -13.36
C LYS A 293 14.46 7.50 -13.17
N GLY A 294 13.53 8.36 -12.74
CA GLY A 294 13.81 9.78 -12.50
C GLY A 294 14.89 10.03 -11.44
N PHE A 295 14.90 9.23 -10.37
CA PHE A 295 15.92 9.32 -9.33
C PHE A 295 17.31 8.92 -9.85
N ASN A 296 17.41 7.83 -10.62
CA ASN A 296 18.67 7.43 -11.22
C ASN A 296 19.16 8.41 -12.27
N GLU A 297 18.28 8.98 -13.09
CA GLU A 297 18.65 10.02 -14.04
C GLU A 297 19.26 11.23 -13.31
N ALA A 298 18.65 11.69 -12.21
CA ALA A 298 19.20 12.77 -11.40
C ALA A 298 20.57 12.42 -10.80
N ARG A 299 20.75 11.18 -10.32
CA ARG A 299 22.05 10.70 -9.78
C ARG A 299 23.10 10.57 -10.88
N GLN A 300 22.71 10.12 -12.06
CA GLN A 300 23.62 9.90 -13.19
C GLN A 300 24.27 11.20 -13.64
N VAL A 301 23.49 12.29 -13.70
CA VAL A 301 24.00 13.65 -14.01
C VAL A 301 25.18 14.02 -13.08
N PHE A 302 25.04 13.78 -11.77
CA PHE A 302 26.11 14.04 -10.81
C PHE A 302 27.34 13.16 -11.04
N TYR A 303 27.16 11.84 -11.20
CA TYR A 303 28.29 10.91 -11.36
C TYR A 303 29.01 11.10 -12.69
N ASP A 304 28.31 11.46 -13.76
CA ASP A 304 28.91 11.80 -15.05
C ASP A 304 29.75 13.09 -14.95
N ALA A 305 29.21 14.13 -14.32
CA ALA A 305 29.96 15.38 -14.08
C ALA A 305 31.21 15.13 -13.23
N ARG A 306 31.07 14.33 -12.15
CA ARG A 306 32.18 13.92 -11.30
C ARG A 306 33.24 13.17 -12.07
N ARG A 307 32.83 12.16 -12.85
CA ARG A 307 33.75 11.36 -13.65
C ARG A 307 34.51 12.24 -14.63
N LYS A 308 33.82 13.10 -15.37
CA LYS A 308 34.43 14.04 -16.32
C LYS A 308 35.48 14.94 -15.65
N PHE A 309 35.16 15.52 -14.48
CA PHE A 309 36.08 16.37 -13.74
C PHE A 309 37.38 15.65 -13.33
N PHE A 310 37.26 14.41 -12.83
CA PHE A 310 38.44 13.63 -12.45
C PHE A 310 39.23 13.11 -13.65
N ASP A 311 38.55 12.73 -14.73
CA ASP A 311 39.18 12.30 -15.98
C ASP A 311 40.00 13.44 -16.62
N GLU A 312 39.46 14.66 -16.66
CA GLU A 312 40.17 15.85 -17.15
C GLU A 312 41.41 16.16 -16.30
N ARG A 313 41.29 16.07 -14.97
CA ARG A 313 42.40 16.34 -14.05
C ARG A 313 43.49 15.27 -14.14
N GLU A 314 43.11 14.00 -14.30
CA GLU A 314 44.06 12.91 -14.51
C GLU A 314 44.75 13.01 -15.88
N ALA A 315 44.03 13.42 -16.92
CA ALA A 315 44.62 13.69 -18.24
C ALA A 315 45.65 14.84 -18.17
N ALA A 316 45.31 15.95 -17.50
CA ALA A 316 46.24 17.06 -17.27
C ALA A 316 47.48 16.62 -16.47
N ARG A 317 47.30 15.78 -15.44
CA ARG A 317 48.39 15.20 -14.65
C ARG A 317 49.31 14.33 -15.53
N LYS A 318 48.75 13.44 -16.35
CA LYS A 318 49.50 12.58 -17.27
C LYS A 318 50.29 13.38 -18.30
N ALA A 319 49.69 14.42 -18.87
CA ALA A 319 50.37 15.35 -19.77
C ALA A 319 51.55 16.06 -19.07
N SER A 320 51.35 16.50 -17.83
CA SER A 320 52.39 17.14 -17.01
C SER A 320 53.55 16.17 -16.70
N VAL A 321 53.24 14.91 -16.37
CA VAL A 321 54.25 13.85 -16.17
C VAL A 321 55.05 13.60 -17.45
N ALA A 322 54.37 13.47 -18.60
CA ALA A 322 55.02 13.22 -19.88
C ALA A 322 55.96 14.38 -20.29
N ALA A 323 55.50 15.62 -20.14
CA ALA A 323 56.30 16.82 -20.39
C ALA A 323 57.56 16.83 -19.50
N LYS A 324 57.40 16.60 -18.19
CA LYS A 324 58.53 16.54 -17.24
C LYS A 324 59.53 15.42 -17.57
N LYS A 325 59.06 14.23 -17.95
CA LYS A 325 59.93 13.14 -18.41
C LYS A 325 60.71 13.51 -19.67
N SER A 326 60.08 14.22 -20.61
CA SER A 326 60.75 14.73 -21.81
C SER A 326 61.84 15.74 -21.47
N LEU A 327 61.57 16.69 -20.57
CA LEU A 327 62.56 17.68 -20.11
C LEU A 327 63.75 17.04 -19.40
N ILE A 328 63.51 15.99 -18.61
CA ILE A 328 64.58 15.20 -17.96
C ILE A 328 65.44 14.49 -19.00
N ALA A 329 64.82 13.87 -20.02
CA ALA A 329 65.55 13.20 -21.09
C ALA A 329 66.44 14.18 -21.86
N GLU A 330 65.89 15.35 -22.19
CA GLU A 330 66.66 16.41 -22.85
C GLU A 330 67.79 16.94 -21.97
N ALA A 331 67.54 17.17 -20.67
CA ALA A 331 68.59 17.58 -19.75
C ALA A 331 69.73 16.54 -19.70
N LYS A 332 69.41 15.25 -19.59
CA LYS A 332 70.40 14.16 -19.61
C LYS A 332 71.18 14.13 -20.93
N GLU A 333 70.52 14.36 -22.06
CA GLU A 333 71.17 14.44 -23.37
C GLU A 333 72.15 15.61 -23.45
N LEU A 334 71.74 16.81 -23.05
CA LEU A 334 72.61 17.99 -23.02
C LEU A 334 73.82 17.79 -22.11
N THR A 335 73.62 17.18 -20.94
CA THR A 335 74.71 16.80 -20.03
C THR A 335 75.68 15.80 -20.69
N SER A 336 75.16 14.79 -21.39
CA SER A 336 75.98 13.74 -22.01
C SER A 336 76.84 14.23 -23.17
N LYS A 337 76.43 15.29 -23.87
CA LYS A 337 77.20 15.91 -24.97
C LYS A 337 78.52 16.52 -24.49
N GLY A 338 78.60 16.91 -23.21
CA GLY A 338 79.80 17.55 -22.65
C GLY A 338 80.19 18.88 -23.32
N ASP A 339 79.29 19.48 -24.10
CA ASP A 339 79.47 20.80 -24.70
C ASP A 339 78.82 21.86 -23.80
N TYR A 340 79.63 22.83 -23.36
CA TYR A 340 79.22 23.91 -22.46
C TYR A 340 79.14 25.26 -23.18
N SER A 341 78.88 25.24 -24.48
CA SER A 341 78.60 26.43 -25.29
C SER A 341 77.50 27.32 -24.69
N LYS A 342 77.48 28.59 -25.10
CA LYS A 342 76.49 29.57 -24.62
C LYS A 342 75.06 29.12 -24.95
N GLU A 343 74.87 28.50 -26.11
CA GLU A 343 73.57 28.00 -26.58
C GLU A 343 73.05 26.85 -25.71
N ILE A 344 73.88 25.84 -25.42
CA ILE A 344 73.48 24.71 -24.56
C ILE A 344 73.22 25.18 -23.12
N THR A 345 74.04 26.10 -22.61
CA THR A 345 73.82 26.71 -21.30
C THR A 345 72.45 27.41 -21.24
N GLU A 346 72.09 28.18 -22.27
CA GLU A 346 70.81 28.88 -22.31
C GLU A 346 69.64 27.90 -22.45
N ARG A 347 69.80 26.81 -23.22
CA ARG A 347 68.81 25.75 -23.29
C ARG A 347 68.59 25.09 -21.92
N MET A 348 69.66 24.78 -21.18
CA MET A 348 69.55 24.20 -19.83
C MET A 348 68.80 25.13 -18.86
N LYS A 349 69.01 26.45 -18.94
CA LYS A 349 68.23 27.44 -18.16
C LYS A 349 66.78 27.53 -18.63
N GLN A 350 66.54 27.35 -19.92
CA GLN A 350 65.19 27.37 -20.47
C GLN A 350 64.38 26.15 -20.01
N LEU A 351 65.01 24.99 -19.83
CA LEU A 351 64.37 23.80 -19.25
C LEU A 351 63.80 24.06 -17.85
N ASP A 352 64.41 24.93 -17.04
CA ASP A 352 63.86 25.30 -15.72
C ASP A 352 62.53 26.05 -15.83
N LYS A 353 62.41 26.93 -16.84
CA LYS A 353 61.19 27.69 -17.08
C LYS A 353 60.10 26.74 -17.58
N GLU A 354 60.44 25.85 -18.51
CA GLU A 354 59.54 24.82 -19.04
C GLU A 354 59.10 23.83 -17.95
N TRP A 355 60.00 23.47 -17.02
CA TRP A 355 59.67 22.61 -15.88
C TRP A 355 58.60 23.23 -14.98
N LYS A 356 58.77 24.52 -14.63
CA LYS A 356 57.79 25.27 -13.84
C LYS A 356 56.46 25.41 -14.59
N ALA A 357 56.51 25.56 -15.92
CA ALA A 357 55.33 25.64 -16.77
C ALA A 357 54.61 24.30 -17.01
N ALA A 358 55.31 23.16 -16.87
CA ALA A 358 54.79 21.82 -17.18
C ALA A 358 53.69 21.32 -16.23
N GLY A 359 53.25 22.12 -15.25
CA GLY A 359 52.09 21.83 -14.42
C GLY A 359 52.33 20.80 -13.30
N TYR A 360 51.23 20.42 -12.64
CA TYR A 360 51.24 19.53 -11.48
C TYR A 360 51.11 18.05 -11.90
N CYS A 361 52.03 17.21 -11.43
CA CYS A 361 52.11 15.79 -11.79
C CYS A 361 51.77 14.83 -10.61
N GLY A 362 51.35 15.36 -9.46
CA GLY A 362 51.21 14.59 -8.22
C GLY A 362 52.41 14.78 -7.29
N LYS A 363 52.20 14.59 -5.98
CA LYS A 363 53.24 14.81 -4.97
C LYS A 363 54.39 13.81 -5.12
N GLU A 364 54.12 12.52 -4.96
CA GLU A 364 55.16 11.48 -5.00
C GLU A 364 55.86 11.37 -6.36
N GLU A 365 55.10 11.36 -7.46
CA GLU A 365 55.69 11.27 -8.80
C GLU A 365 56.41 12.57 -9.18
N GLY A 366 55.92 13.73 -8.71
CA GLY A 366 56.59 15.01 -8.89
C GLY A 366 57.92 15.11 -8.17
N ASP A 367 57.99 14.68 -6.91
CA ASP A 367 59.23 14.70 -6.13
C ASP A 367 60.30 13.80 -6.77
N LYS A 368 59.91 12.61 -7.24
CA LYS A 368 60.82 11.70 -7.97
C LYS A 368 61.35 12.34 -9.26
N LEU A 369 60.46 12.86 -10.10
CA LEU A 369 60.86 13.50 -11.36
C LEU A 369 61.72 14.74 -11.11
N TRP A 370 61.42 15.53 -10.07
CA TRP A 370 62.22 16.69 -9.70
C TRP A 370 63.64 16.31 -9.31
N ASN A 371 63.81 15.26 -8.48
CA ASN A 371 65.13 14.78 -8.10
C ASN A 371 65.93 14.32 -9.32
N GLU A 372 65.32 13.58 -10.25
CA GLU A 372 65.98 13.17 -11.50
C GLU A 372 66.41 14.37 -12.36
N PHE A 373 65.53 15.37 -12.49
CA PHE A 373 65.84 16.58 -13.24
C PHE A 373 66.98 17.37 -12.58
N LYS A 374 66.93 17.51 -11.26
CA LYS A 374 67.96 18.18 -10.47
C LYS A 374 69.31 17.49 -10.62
N THR A 375 69.38 16.16 -10.49
CA THR A 375 70.62 15.40 -10.68
C THR A 375 71.19 15.56 -12.09
N ALA A 376 70.34 15.52 -13.13
CA ALA A 376 70.80 15.72 -14.51
C ALA A 376 71.40 17.13 -14.72
N LYS A 377 70.80 18.15 -14.09
CA LYS A 377 71.28 19.52 -14.12
C LYS A 377 72.57 19.72 -13.33
N GLU A 378 72.65 19.19 -12.11
CA GLU A 378 73.85 19.29 -11.28
C GLU A 378 75.05 18.72 -12.03
N ALA A 379 74.89 17.54 -12.65
CA ALA A 379 75.92 16.97 -13.50
C ALA A 379 76.37 17.89 -14.67
N PHE A 380 75.45 18.65 -15.29
CA PHE A 380 75.82 19.63 -16.32
C PHE A 380 76.59 20.83 -15.74
N TRP A 381 76.12 21.40 -14.63
CA TRP A 381 76.74 22.57 -14.02
C TRP A 381 78.11 22.25 -13.41
N ASP A 382 78.25 21.08 -12.78
CA ASP A 382 79.52 20.55 -12.27
C ASP A 382 80.50 20.29 -13.42
N GLY A 383 80.01 19.68 -14.50
CA GLY A 383 80.79 19.46 -15.72
C GLY A 383 81.28 20.77 -16.34
N LYS A 384 80.42 21.79 -16.42
CA LYS A 384 80.76 23.13 -16.91
C LYS A 384 81.79 23.81 -16.02
N HIS A 385 81.63 23.70 -14.70
CA HIS A 385 82.58 24.26 -13.74
C HIS A 385 83.95 23.60 -13.90
N SER A 386 83.99 22.27 -14.06
CA SER A 386 85.22 21.52 -14.32
C SER A 386 85.88 21.90 -15.66
N ASP A 387 85.11 22.02 -16.76
CA ASP A 387 85.64 22.45 -18.07
C ASP A 387 86.17 23.88 -18.03
N SER A 388 85.47 24.79 -17.37
CA SER A 388 85.94 26.16 -17.14
C SER A 388 87.24 26.16 -16.34
N GLN A 389 87.33 25.35 -15.28
CA GLN A 389 88.53 25.22 -14.46
C GLN A 389 89.72 24.67 -15.26
N LYS A 390 89.49 23.67 -16.13
CA LYS A 390 90.54 23.14 -17.02
C LYS A 390 91.01 24.17 -18.02
N ARG A 391 90.10 24.86 -18.74
CA ARG A 391 90.46 25.95 -19.67
C ARG A 391 91.25 27.04 -18.97
N PHE A 392 90.92 27.33 -17.73
CA PHE A 392 91.62 28.28 -16.90
C PHE A 392 93.04 27.82 -16.56
N GLN A 393 93.19 26.58 -16.09
CA GLN A 393 94.50 25.97 -15.82
C GLN A 393 95.37 25.89 -17.08
N ASP A 394 94.80 25.53 -18.22
CA ASP A 394 95.49 25.51 -19.51
C ASP A 394 95.94 26.92 -19.93
N ALA A 395 95.10 27.94 -19.70
CA ALA A 395 95.46 29.33 -19.97
C ALA A 395 96.60 29.82 -19.06
N LEU A 396 96.55 29.47 -17.77
CA LEU A 396 97.64 29.72 -16.82
C LEU A 396 98.93 29.03 -17.29
N ALA A 397 98.89 27.73 -17.56
CA ALA A 397 100.05 26.96 -17.99
C ALA A 397 100.66 27.50 -19.30
N ARG A 398 99.82 27.95 -20.26
CA ARG A 398 100.29 28.60 -21.49
C ARG A 398 101.00 29.92 -21.20
N LYS A 399 100.45 30.76 -20.32
CA LYS A 399 101.10 32.03 -19.93
C LYS A 399 102.38 31.79 -19.15
N GLU A 400 102.40 30.84 -18.22
CA GLU A 400 103.60 30.43 -17.47
C GLU A 400 104.69 29.86 -18.39
N ALA A 401 104.33 29.01 -19.36
CA ALA A 401 105.27 28.54 -20.38
C ALA A 401 105.83 29.70 -21.22
N LYS A 402 105.00 30.70 -21.55
CA LYS A 402 105.45 31.89 -22.31
C LYS A 402 106.39 32.78 -21.49
N ILE A 403 106.19 32.87 -20.17
CA ILE A 403 107.11 33.54 -19.25
C ILE A 403 108.47 32.86 -19.28
N GLU A 404 108.53 31.52 -19.19
CA GLU A 404 109.79 30.78 -19.18
C GLU A 404 110.52 30.82 -20.53
N GLU A 405 109.78 30.78 -21.65
CA GLU A 405 110.32 31.02 -22.99
C GLU A 405 110.92 32.42 -23.09
N THR A 406 110.18 33.45 -22.68
CA THR A 406 110.64 34.85 -22.69
C THR A 406 111.86 35.03 -21.80
N ARG A 407 111.90 34.36 -20.65
CA ARG A 407 113.06 34.34 -19.75
C ARG A 407 114.29 33.71 -20.40
N SER A 408 114.11 32.59 -21.10
CA SER A 408 115.19 31.92 -21.83
C SER A 408 115.72 32.78 -22.98
N GLU A 409 114.84 33.46 -23.71
CA GLU A 409 115.21 34.45 -24.73
C GLU A 409 116.01 35.60 -24.13
N ILE A 410 115.56 36.18 -23.00
CA ILE A 410 116.30 37.23 -22.26
C ILE A 410 117.70 36.75 -21.92
N ASN A 411 117.84 35.55 -21.33
CA ASN A 411 119.14 34.99 -20.98
C ASN A 411 120.04 34.82 -22.22
N SER A 412 119.48 34.33 -23.34
CA SER A 412 120.24 34.17 -24.58
C SER A 412 120.70 35.51 -25.18
N LEU A 413 119.86 36.54 -25.09
CA LEU A 413 120.18 37.89 -25.55
C LEU A 413 121.23 38.54 -24.64
N GLN A 414 121.16 38.29 -23.33
CA GLN A 414 122.18 38.72 -22.36
C GLN A 414 123.53 38.09 -22.68
N VAL A 415 123.58 36.77 -22.90
CA VAL A 415 124.82 36.07 -23.31
C VAL A 415 125.39 36.67 -24.60
N LYS A 416 124.56 36.85 -25.64
CA LYS A 416 124.98 37.49 -26.90
C LYS A 416 125.48 38.93 -26.71
N SER A 417 124.91 39.65 -25.75
CA SER A 417 125.34 41.01 -25.39
C SER A 417 126.70 41.01 -24.69
N PHE A 418 127.03 39.96 -23.93
CA PHE A 418 128.35 39.79 -23.31
C PHE A 418 129.42 39.32 -24.30
N GLU A 419 129.04 38.56 -25.33
CA GLU A 419 129.96 37.98 -26.32
C GLU A 419 130.39 38.93 -27.44
N THR A 420 129.69 40.05 -27.62
CA THR A 420 129.97 41.01 -28.70
C THR A 420 130.68 42.25 -28.17
N GLU A 421 131.71 42.72 -28.87
CA GLU A 421 132.43 43.96 -28.53
C GLU A 421 131.91 45.18 -29.34
N ASP A 422 130.93 44.97 -30.23
CA ASP A 422 130.29 46.01 -31.04
C ASP A 422 129.28 46.82 -30.21
N TYR A 423 129.62 48.09 -29.97
CA TYR A 423 128.83 49.01 -29.14
C TYR A 423 127.39 49.19 -29.65
N ASP A 424 127.19 49.35 -30.96
CA ASP A 424 125.85 49.55 -31.53
C ASP A 424 125.01 48.28 -31.41
N ARG A 425 125.66 47.13 -31.52
CA ARG A 425 125.02 45.82 -31.34
C ARG A 425 124.62 45.57 -29.88
N ILE A 426 125.48 45.90 -28.90
CA ILE A 426 125.16 45.85 -27.46
C ILE A 426 123.92 46.70 -27.17
N HIS A 427 123.90 47.97 -27.58
CA HIS A 427 122.74 48.87 -27.36
C HIS A 427 121.45 48.37 -28.02
N SER A 428 121.55 47.66 -29.15
CA SER A 428 120.38 47.04 -29.79
C SER A 428 119.86 45.81 -29.03
N LEU A 429 120.77 45.02 -28.44
CA LEU A 429 120.44 43.84 -27.65
C LEU A 429 119.88 44.24 -26.28
N GLU A 430 120.44 45.26 -25.63
CA GLU A 430 119.93 45.83 -24.38
C GLU A 430 118.49 46.35 -24.53
N ARG A 431 118.20 47.05 -25.64
CA ARG A 431 116.82 47.46 -25.95
C ARG A 431 115.87 46.27 -26.13
N GLN A 432 116.32 45.18 -26.75
CA GLN A 432 115.52 43.96 -26.90
C GLN A 432 115.32 43.24 -25.56
N ILE A 433 116.35 43.18 -24.72
CA ILE A 433 116.28 42.63 -23.36
C ILE A 433 115.26 43.40 -22.53
N GLU A 434 115.31 44.73 -22.57
CA GLU A 434 114.39 45.58 -21.79
C GLU A 434 112.94 45.43 -22.28
N ALA A 435 112.73 45.39 -23.59
CA ALA A 435 111.41 45.11 -24.17
C ALA A 435 110.88 43.72 -23.76
N LYS A 436 111.73 42.69 -23.73
CA LYS A 436 111.36 41.34 -23.30
C LYS A 436 111.12 41.24 -21.79
N LYS A 437 111.88 41.98 -20.97
CA LYS A 437 111.63 42.10 -19.53
C LYS A 437 110.28 42.75 -19.24
N ALA A 438 109.95 43.84 -19.94
CA ALA A 438 108.64 44.49 -19.83
C ALA A 438 107.50 43.53 -20.23
N LEU A 439 107.67 42.77 -21.32
CA LEU A 439 106.71 41.74 -21.72
C LEU A 439 106.55 40.64 -20.66
N MET A 440 107.67 40.16 -20.10
CA MET A 440 107.66 39.15 -19.03
C MET A 440 106.94 39.66 -17.78
N GLU A 441 107.13 40.94 -17.41
CA GLU A 441 106.45 41.54 -16.26
C GLU A 441 104.94 41.65 -16.49
N ASN A 442 104.51 42.08 -17.67
CA ASN A 442 103.09 42.09 -18.03
C ASN A 442 102.49 40.68 -17.98
N LEU A 443 103.19 39.67 -18.49
CA LEU A 443 102.74 38.26 -18.43
C LEU A 443 102.65 37.75 -16.98
N LYS A 444 103.55 38.18 -16.08
CA LYS A 444 103.49 37.82 -14.65
C LYS A 444 102.29 38.47 -13.96
N GLN A 445 102.04 39.75 -14.22
CA GLN A 445 100.86 40.46 -13.70
C GLN A 445 99.58 39.78 -14.18
N ASP A 446 99.50 39.44 -15.47
CA ASP A 446 98.41 38.66 -16.05
C ASP A 446 98.18 37.30 -15.36
N VAL A 447 99.25 36.58 -15.02
CA VAL A 447 99.17 35.30 -14.29
C VAL A 447 98.70 35.52 -12.86
N GLU A 448 99.15 36.58 -12.19
CA GLU A 448 98.74 36.93 -10.83
C GLU A 448 97.25 37.34 -10.78
N GLU A 449 96.78 38.13 -11.75
CA GLU A 449 95.36 38.47 -11.90
C GLU A 449 94.50 37.23 -12.18
N LEU A 450 95.00 36.30 -12.99
CA LEU A 450 94.34 35.03 -13.20
C LEU A 450 94.31 34.21 -11.89
N LYS A 451 95.41 34.12 -11.14
CA LYS A 451 95.44 33.39 -9.86
C LYS A 451 94.49 34.00 -8.81
N LYS A 452 94.38 35.33 -8.73
CA LYS A 452 93.41 36.03 -7.87
C LYS A 452 91.95 35.73 -8.22
N LYS A 453 91.65 35.36 -9.46
CA LYS A 453 90.31 34.90 -9.87
C LYS A 453 90.01 33.44 -9.47
N ILE A 454 91.02 32.68 -9.02
CA ILE A 454 90.86 31.31 -8.49
C ILE A 454 90.73 31.31 -6.97
N GLU A 455 91.41 32.20 -6.26
CA GLU A 455 91.26 32.30 -4.81
C GLU A 455 89.78 32.47 -4.49
N PRO A 456 89.17 31.55 -3.72
CA PRO A 456 87.80 31.74 -3.31
C PRO A 456 87.77 33.08 -2.58
N ALA A 457 86.78 33.92 -2.92
CA ALA A 457 86.46 35.08 -2.11
C ALA A 457 86.05 34.55 -0.72
N ASP A 458 87.03 34.39 0.16
CA ASP A 458 86.79 34.11 1.55
C ASP A 458 86.27 35.42 2.16
N GLU A 459 85.03 35.31 2.66
CA GLU A 459 84.43 36.16 3.68
C GLU A 459 84.25 37.65 3.35
N SER A 460 83.08 38.03 2.79
CA SER A 460 82.22 39.06 3.41
C SER A 460 80.90 39.29 2.67
N SER A 461 79.79 38.83 3.27
CA SER A 461 78.45 39.42 3.38
C SER A 461 77.42 38.28 3.33
N ASP A 462 77.09 37.67 4.46
CA ASP A 462 75.99 38.08 5.33
C ASP A 462 74.69 38.43 4.60
N SER A 463 73.60 37.77 5.04
CA SER A 463 72.18 38.08 4.81
C SER A 463 71.66 37.78 3.38
N GLU A 464 70.52 37.13 3.13
CA GLU A 464 69.28 36.98 3.86
C GLU A 464 68.56 35.66 3.45
N GLU A 465 67.87 35.09 4.44
CA GLU A 465 66.63 34.30 4.36
C GLU A 465 66.06 33.93 2.97
N ASN A 466 65.92 32.62 2.72
CA ASN A 466 64.63 31.97 2.44
C ASN A 466 64.71 30.44 2.54
#